data_AF-A0A077PR42-F1
#
_entry.id   AF-A0A077PR42-F1
#
_cell.length_a   1.000
_cell.length_b   1.000
_cell.length_c   1.000
_cell.angle_alpha   90.00
_cell.angle_beta   90.00
_cell.angle_gamma   90.00
#
_symmetry.space_group_name_H-M   'P 1'
#
loop_
_entity.id
_entity.type
_entity.pdbx_description
1 polymer ?
#
loop_
_entity_poly.entity_id
_entity_poly.type
_entity_poly.pdbx_seq_one_letter_code
_entity_poly.pdbx_strand_id
1 'polypeptide(L)'
;MRSASAIQQATTWQESNEPAPISHVTQNGRNPLKPDNGKTEIRRDATQSFSQQPIQTHHQKDLIQQGSGLFKPSGEQKQPTLPNGDQHKTSLKSVSPAPLAQSVLPVSNAGCLILWPLFPTFFRTFGLLDNNRFISLEAQREAVCLLDWLIWAEDEIPGWRLTLNKVLCGLAINDNALWPTPKPEQQILIHQWLEKTIVQFPAWKKMGVNDVRHLFLQRSGELSGSEEVMEIHIKSEIYDALIAEWPWPINMASFSWLKQPITMTWL
;
A
#
# COMPACT_ATOMS: atom_id res chain seq x y z
N MET A 1 60.35 43.45 -15.27
CA MET A 1 59.19 43.09 -14.42
C MET A 1 58.86 44.30 -13.54
N ARG A 2 57.60 44.73 -13.51
CA ARG A 2 57.06 45.78 -12.61
C ARG A 2 56.50 45.09 -11.35
N SER A 3 56.26 45.71 -10.19
CA SER A 3 56.82 46.89 -9.50
C SER A 3 56.20 46.94 -8.10
N ALA A 4 56.89 47.58 -7.15
CA ALA A 4 56.38 48.12 -5.88
C ALA A 4 55.92 47.15 -4.78
N SER A 5 56.20 47.57 -3.56
CA SER A 5 55.82 46.99 -2.28
C SER A 5 55.10 48.07 -1.45
N ALA A 6 54.48 47.63 -0.35
CA ALA A 6 54.36 48.35 0.92
C ALA A 6 53.07 49.15 1.24
N ILE A 7 52.68 48.96 2.53
CA ILE A 7 52.01 49.88 3.46
C ILE A 7 50.47 49.90 3.50
N GLN A 8 49.95 49.34 4.60
CA GLN A 8 48.65 49.65 5.21
C GLN A 8 48.61 51.09 5.74
N GLN A 9 47.45 51.71 5.67
CA GLN A 9 47.01 52.67 6.69
C GLN A 9 45.48 52.64 6.83
N ALA A 10 45.01 52.93 8.05
CA ALA A 10 43.62 52.79 8.44
C ALA A 10 42.81 54.07 8.23
N THR A 11 41.49 53.94 8.14
CA THR A 11 40.55 55.04 8.36
C THR A 11 39.44 54.56 9.29
N THR A 12 39.20 55.32 10.35
CA THR A 12 38.21 55.08 11.40
C THR A 12 36.91 55.85 11.16
N TRP A 13 35.93 55.62 12.06
CA TRP A 13 34.67 56.36 12.31
C TRP A 13 33.41 55.88 11.54
N GLN A 14 32.20 55.84 12.11
CA GLN A 14 31.74 55.76 13.53
C GLN A 14 30.21 55.54 13.58
N GLU A 15 29.70 54.60 14.39
CA GLU A 15 28.38 54.62 15.07
C GLU A 15 28.30 53.37 16.00
N SER A 16 28.27 53.48 17.33
CA SER A 16 27.10 53.76 18.21
C SER A 16 26.11 52.58 18.31
N ASN A 17 25.69 52.01 19.45
CA ASN A 17 25.96 52.25 20.88
C ASN A 17 25.54 51.01 21.72
N GLU A 18 26.23 50.75 22.84
CA GLU A 18 25.83 49.90 24.00
C GLU A 18 26.54 50.48 25.26
N PRO A 19 26.18 50.18 26.54
CA PRO A 19 25.40 49.05 27.07
C PRO A 19 24.34 49.39 28.17
N ALA A 20 23.90 48.37 28.93
CA ALA A 20 22.92 48.33 30.05
C ALA A 20 23.44 49.03 31.38
N PRO A 21 22.85 48.94 32.64
CA PRO A 21 21.93 47.91 33.21
C PRO A 21 20.96 48.29 34.41
N ILE A 22 20.22 47.27 34.91
CA ILE A 22 19.77 46.95 36.31
C ILE A 22 18.95 47.95 37.18
N SER A 23 17.75 47.52 37.63
CA SER A 23 17.23 47.47 39.05
C SER A 23 15.66 47.44 39.15
N HIS A 24 14.95 47.22 40.29
CA HIS A 24 15.01 46.15 41.33
C HIS A 24 13.75 46.17 42.27
N VAL A 25 13.29 44.99 42.78
CA VAL A 25 12.61 44.75 44.11
C VAL A 25 11.13 45.26 44.24
N THR A 26 10.13 44.57 44.87
CA THR A 26 10.11 43.86 46.18
C THR A 26 9.21 42.61 46.31
N GLN A 27 9.79 41.64 47.03
CA GLN A 27 9.38 40.43 47.78
C GLN A 27 7.98 40.30 48.44
N ASN A 28 7.48 39.04 48.51
CA ASN A 28 7.19 38.23 49.74
C ASN A 28 6.43 36.92 49.36
N GLY A 29 6.59 35.74 49.99
CA GLY A 29 7.57 35.25 50.97
C GLY A 29 7.25 33.81 51.50
N ARG A 30 8.30 32.97 51.68
CA ARG A 30 8.46 31.80 52.59
C ARG A 30 7.51 30.56 52.54
N ASN A 31 8.04 29.43 52.01
CA ASN A 31 8.45 28.17 52.69
C ASN A 31 7.59 27.51 53.83
N PRO A 32 7.79 26.20 54.14
CA PRO A 32 7.77 24.96 53.34
C PRO A 32 6.93 23.83 54.05
N LEU A 33 6.92 22.56 53.58
CA LEU A 33 6.91 21.31 54.39
C LEU A 33 6.65 20.00 53.58
N LYS A 34 7.53 19.02 53.78
CA LYS A 34 7.34 17.54 53.80
C LYS A 34 7.94 17.10 55.17
N PRO A 35 7.76 15.86 55.69
CA PRO A 35 7.08 14.67 55.15
C PRO A 35 6.07 14.02 56.12
N ASP A 36 5.44 12.90 55.74
CA ASP A 36 5.41 11.69 56.61
C ASP A 36 5.15 10.38 55.81
N ASN A 37 5.28 9.26 56.51
CA ASN A 37 5.37 7.88 56.06
C ASN A 37 4.01 7.17 55.95
N GLY A 38 4.00 6.06 55.21
CA GLY A 38 2.86 5.13 55.13
C GLY A 38 3.27 3.77 54.58
N LYS A 39 4.14 3.04 55.29
CA LYS A 39 4.46 1.64 54.98
C LYS A 39 3.35 0.72 55.48
N THR A 40 2.79 -0.12 54.62
CA THR A 40 2.26 -1.43 55.05
C THR A 40 2.56 -2.49 54.00
N GLU A 41 3.48 -3.38 54.34
CA GLU A 41 3.91 -4.53 53.55
C GLU A 41 3.61 -5.79 54.38
N ILE A 42 2.68 -6.67 53.98
CA ILE A 42 2.67 -8.11 54.35
C ILE A 42 2.04 -8.96 53.23
N ARG A 43 2.91 -9.45 52.32
CA ARG A 43 3.22 -10.88 52.05
C ARG A 43 2.11 -11.96 52.00
N ARG A 44 2.26 -12.85 50.99
CA ARG A 44 1.69 -14.22 50.75
C ARG A 44 0.45 -14.23 49.84
N ASP A 45 0.28 -15.14 48.87
CA ASP A 45 1.07 -16.32 48.48
C ASP A 45 1.31 -16.40 46.96
N ALA A 46 2.35 -17.15 46.57
CA ALA A 46 2.67 -17.46 45.18
C ALA A 46 2.77 -18.98 44.98
N THR A 47 1.67 -19.63 44.59
CA THR A 47 1.68 -21.00 44.04
C THR A 47 0.49 -21.24 43.10
N GLN A 48 0.69 -21.18 41.78
CA GLN A 48 -0.08 -21.97 40.80
C GLN A 48 0.57 -21.90 39.40
N SER A 49 1.71 -22.58 39.24
CA SER A 49 2.21 -22.94 37.90
C SER A 49 1.50 -24.21 37.45
N PHE A 50 0.50 -24.08 36.59
CA PHE A 50 -0.09 -25.21 35.87
C PHE A 50 0.66 -25.46 34.56
N SER A 51 0.64 -26.73 34.12
CA SER A 51 1.02 -27.22 32.80
C SER A 51 2.52 -27.21 32.44
N GLN A 52 3.10 -28.42 32.40
CA GLN A 52 3.57 -29.02 31.14
C GLN A 52 3.78 -30.52 31.32
N GLN A 53 2.94 -31.34 30.67
CA GLN A 53 3.24 -32.73 30.35
C GLN A 53 3.60 -32.80 28.85
N PRO A 54 4.66 -33.53 28.45
CA PRO A 54 5.03 -33.64 27.05
C PRO A 54 4.08 -34.61 26.32
N ILE A 55 3.41 -34.11 25.28
CA ILE A 55 2.65 -34.95 24.35
C ILE A 55 3.64 -35.68 23.45
N GLN A 56 3.66 -37.01 23.52
CA GLN A 56 4.38 -37.86 22.59
C GLN A 56 3.56 -38.00 21.30
N THR A 57 4.07 -37.51 20.17
CA THR A 57 3.52 -37.80 18.85
C THR A 57 4.28 -38.96 18.21
N HIS A 58 3.56 -40.07 17.96
CA HIS A 58 4.11 -41.25 17.30
C HIS A 58 4.52 -40.94 15.85
N HIS A 59 5.75 -41.31 15.49
CA HIS A 59 6.11 -41.51 14.09
C HIS A 59 5.58 -42.86 13.60
N GLN A 60 4.85 -42.86 12.49
CA GLN A 60 4.65 -44.03 11.64
C GLN A 60 5.05 -43.63 10.21
N LYS A 61 6.02 -44.33 9.63
CA LYS A 61 6.32 -44.31 8.19
C LYS A 61 5.62 -45.53 7.59
N ASP A 62 5.04 -45.40 6.41
CA ASP A 62 4.73 -46.56 5.57
C ASP A 62 5.00 -46.29 4.08
N LEU A 63 5.24 -47.37 3.34
CA LEU A 63 6.03 -47.38 2.12
C LEU A 63 5.22 -47.34 0.80
N ILE A 64 5.97 -46.97 -0.25
CA ILE A 64 5.68 -47.16 -1.68
C ILE A 64 5.48 -48.64 -2.05
N GLN A 65 4.55 -48.94 -2.96
CA GLN A 65 4.59 -49.94 -4.07
C GLN A 65 3.16 -50.10 -4.64
N GLN A 66 2.87 -50.50 -5.89
CA GLN A 66 3.57 -50.55 -7.19
C GLN A 66 2.48 -50.70 -8.28
N GLY A 67 2.76 -50.44 -9.57
CA GLY A 67 1.76 -50.67 -10.63
C GLY A 67 2.21 -50.25 -12.04
N SER A 68 2.95 -51.10 -12.73
CA SER A 68 3.48 -50.87 -14.08
C SER A 68 2.88 -51.82 -15.12
N GLY A 69 2.83 -51.37 -16.38
CA GLY A 69 2.32 -52.09 -17.56
C GLY A 69 1.65 -51.10 -18.52
N LEU A 70 2.27 -50.55 -19.56
CA LEU A 70 3.01 -51.14 -20.69
C LEU A 70 2.13 -52.00 -21.62
N PHE A 71 1.61 -51.41 -22.71
CA PHE A 71 1.66 -51.98 -24.07
C PHE A 71 1.27 -50.91 -25.13
N LYS A 72 1.78 -51.09 -26.36
CA LYS A 72 1.67 -50.29 -27.61
C LYS A 72 1.29 -51.30 -28.74
N PRO A 73 1.11 -50.95 -30.05
CA PRO A 73 0.74 -49.69 -30.73
C PRO A 73 -0.28 -49.90 -31.93
N SER A 74 -0.47 -48.84 -32.76
CA SER A 74 -0.71 -48.86 -34.23
C SER A 74 -2.13 -49.03 -34.85
N GLY A 75 -2.32 -48.36 -36.01
CA GLY A 75 -3.47 -48.45 -36.95
C GLY A 75 -4.17 -47.11 -37.21
N GLU A 76 -3.66 -46.20 -38.06
CA GLU A 76 -3.84 -46.08 -39.53
C GLU A 76 -5.25 -45.67 -40.07
N GLN A 77 -5.27 -44.56 -40.83
CA GLN A 77 -6.16 -44.22 -41.98
C GLN A 77 -7.70 -44.19 -41.76
N LYS A 78 -8.47 -43.15 -42.12
CA LYS A 78 -8.65 -42.61 -43.49
C LYS A 78 -9.59 -41.38 -43.49
N GLN A 79 -9.45 -40.54 -44.51
CA GLN A 79 -10.40 -39.49 -44.92
C GLN A 79 -11.35 -40.06 -46.00
N PRO A 80 -12.60 -39.58 -46.14
CA PRO A 80 -13.00 -39.07 -47.46
C PRO A 80 -13.97 -37.86 -47.46
N THR A 81 -13.65 -36.93 -48.37
CA THR A 81 -14.48 -36.21 -49.36
C THR A 81 -15.97 -35.86 -49.11
N LEU A 82 -16.29 -34.60 -49.43
CA LEU A 82 -17.64 -34.03 -49.64
C LEU A 82 -18.46 -34.75 -50.74
N PRO A 83 -19.80 -34.53 -50.75
CA PRO A 83 -20.37 -33.87 -51.93
C PRO A 83 -21.23 -32.63 -51.60
N ASN A 84 -21.51 -31.84 -52.64
CA ASN A 84 -22.13 -30.51 -52.62
C ASN A 84 -23.68 -30.57 -52.69
N GLY A 85 -24.39 -29.56 -52.19
CA GLY A 85 -25.87 -29.59 -52.07
C GLY A 85 -26.54 -28.25 -51.77
N ASP A 86 -26.83 -27.52 -52.85
CA ASP A 86 -27.43 -26.19 -53.02
C ASP A 86 -28.59 -25.67 -52.12
N GLN A 87 -28.57 -24.32 -51.96
CA GLN A 87 -29.69 -23.36 -51.74
C GLN A 87 -30.62 -23.47 -50.51
N HIS A 88 -30.59 -22.46 -49.63
CA HIS A 88 -31.82 -21.74 -49.25
C HIS A 88 -31.54 -20.29 -48.78
N LYS A 89 -32.15 -19.29 -49.44
CA LYS A 89 -32.15 -17.89 -49.00
C LYS A 89 -33.05 -17.73 -47.77
N THR A 90 -32.58 -17.08 -46.70
CA THR A 90 -33.37 -16.01 -46.03
C THR A 90 -32.56 -15.17 -45.03
N SER A 91 -32.92 -13.88 -44.98
CA SER A 91 -32.78 -12.96 -43.85
C SER A 91 -31.37 -12.52 -43.42
N LEU A 92 -30.98 -11.33 -43.89
CA LEU A 92 -29.96 -10.49 -43.27
C LEU A 92 -30.37 -10.18 -41.82
N LYS A 93 -29.72 -10.81 -40.84
CA LYS A 93 -29.82 -10.37 -39.44
C LYS A 93 -28.73 -9.35 -39.16
N SER A 94 -29.17 -8.13 -38.83
CA SER A 94 -28.35 -7.06 -38.29
C SER A 94 -27.46 -7.59 -37.16
N VAL A 95 -26.15 -7.61 -37.39
CA VAL A 95 -25.17 -7.70 -36.30
C VAL A 95 -25.01 -6.29 -35.78
N SER A 96 -25.74 -5.97 -34.71
CA SER A 96 -25.43 -4.81 -33.87
C SER A 96 -23.96 -4.91 -33.46
N PRO A 97 -23.16 -3.84 -33.55
CA PRO A 97 -21.77 -3.91 -33.13
C PRO A 97 -21.73 -4.33 -31.65
N ALA A 98 -21.04 -5.44 -31.38
CA ALA A 98 -20.66 -5.78 -30.02
C ALA A 98 -19.82 -4.61 -29.48
N PRO A 99 -20.02 -4.18 -28.21
CA PRO A 99 -19.11 -3.22 -27.60
C PRO A 99 -17.68 -3.70 -27.77
N LEU A 100 -16.79 -2.79 -28.19
CA LEU A 100 -15.35 -3.07 -28.25
C LEU A 100 -14.94 -3.66 -26.91
N ALA A 101 -14.40 -4.88 -26.91
CA ALA A 101 -14.06 -5.60 -25.70
C ALA A 101 -12.96 -4.84 -24.95
N GLN A 102 -13.37 -4.02 -23.98
CA GLN A 102 -12.46 -3.41 -23.04
C GLN A 102 -11.71 -4.52 -22.31
N SER A 103 -10.39 -4.43 -22.24
CA SER A 103 -9.59 -5.43 -21.57
C SER A 103 -9.84 -5.37 -20.07
N VAL A 104 -10.55 -6.37 -19.55
CA VAL A 104 -10.73 -6.57 -18.11
C VAL A 104 -9.49 -7.26 -17.56
N LEU A 105 -8.85 -6.65 -16.56
CA LEU A 105 -7.63 -7.14 -15.93
C LEU A 105 -7.93 -7.49 -14.46
N PRO A 106 -7.74 -8.73 -14.01
CA PRO A 106 -7.91 -9.08 -12.61
C PRO A 106 -6.81 -8.44 -11.77
N VAL A 107 -7.19 -7.91 -10.61
CA VAL A 107 -6.29 -7.34 -9.61
C VAL A 107 -6.64 -7.88 -8.22
N SER A 108 -5.65 -8.02 -7.35
CA SER A 108 -5.81 -8.66 -6.03
C SER A 108 -5.76 -7.68 -4.86
N ASN A 109 -5.78 -6.38 -5.15
CA ASN A 109 -5.60 -5.32 -4.17
C ASN A 109 -6.50 -4.09 -4.44
N ALA A 110 -7.62 -4.31 -5.13
CA ALA A 110 -8.61 -3.30 -5.50
C ALA A 110 -9.11 -2.49 -4.29
N GLY A 111 -9.32 -3.17 -3.15
CA GLY A 111 -9.78 -2.53 -1.92
C GLY A 111 -8.79 -1.56 -1.29
N CYS A 112 -7.52 -1.51 -1.71
CA CYS A 112 -6.58 -0.48 -1.25
C CYS A 112 -7.06 0.94 -1.55
N LEU A 113 -7.87 1.10 -2.61
CA LEU A 113 -8.50 2.36 -2.98
C LEU A 113 -9.44 2.94 -1.93
N ILE A 114 -9.85 2.18 -0.91
CA ILE A 114 -10.53 2.77 0.25
C ILE A 114 -9.71 3.89 0.90
N LEU A 115 -8.37 3.84 0.77
CA LEU A 115 -7.42 4.83 1.27
C LEU A 115 -7.11 5.98 0.28
N TRP A 116 -7.82 6.11 -0.84
CA TRP A 116 -7.41 6.98 -1.95
C TRP A 116 -7.08 8.45 -1.55
N PRO A 117 -7.80 9.15 -0.67
CA PRO A 117 -7.47 10.54 -0.31
C PRO A 117 -6.21 10.66 0.54
N LEU A 118 -5.76 9.55 1.14
CA LEU A 118 -4.58 9.51 1.99
C LEU A 118 -3.30 9.19 1.22
N PHE A 119 -3.38 8.60 0.02
CA PHE A 119 -2.20 8.32 -0.80
C PHE A 119 -1.32 9.55 -1.11
N PRO A 120 -1.85 10.76 -1.38
CA PRO A 120 -1.01 11.96 -1.47
C PRO A 120 -0.21 12.26 -0.19
N THR A 121 -0.77 12.00 1.00
CA THR A 121 -0.07 12.18 2.28
C THR A 121 0.92 11.05 2.54
N PHE A 122 0.59 9.81 2.14
CA PHE A 122 1.52 8.68 2.15
C PHE A 122 2.76 8.98 1.29
N PHE A 123 2.59 9.30 0.00
CA PHE A 123 3.72 9.59 -0.89
C PHE A 123 4.54 10.83 -0.50
N ARG A 124 3.92 11.87 0.09
CA ARG A 124 4.65 12.99 0.71
C ARG A 124 5.55 12.56 1.87
N THR A 125 5.18 11.53 2.64
CA THR A 125 5.99 11.01 3.75
C THR A 125 7.36 10.51 3.27
N PHE A 126 7.44 10.07 2.01
CA PHE A 126 8.67 9.59 1.36
C PHE A 126 9.29 10.62 0.40
N GLY A 127 8.81 11.86 0.39
CA GLY A 127 9.35 12.94 -0.46
C GLY A 127 9.07 12.78 -1.97
N LEU A 128 8.12 11.91 -2.36
CA LEU A 128 7.89 11.56 -3.77
C LEU A 128 7.03 12.58 -4.55
N LEU A 129 6.38 13.51 -3.83
CA LEU A 129 5.49 14.52 -4.41
C LEU A 129 5.97 15.94 -4.13
N ASP A 130 5.91 16.79 -5.16
CA ASP A 130 5.91 18.25 -5.04
C ASP A 130 4.61 18.80 -5.63
N ASN A 131 4.02 19.83 -5.01
CA ASN A 131 2.79 20.47 -5.48
C ASN A 131 1.66 19.47 -5.87
N ASN A 132 1.49 18.40 -5.07
CA ASN A 132 0.57 17.28 -5.32
C ASN A 132 0.83 16.45 -6.60
N ARG A 133 2.01 16.49 -7.22
CA ARG A 133 2.39 15.62 -8.34
C ARG A 133 3.75 14.97 -8.12
N PHE A 134 4.00 13.83 -8.78
CA PHE A 134 5.27 13.13 -8.66
C PHE A 134 6.43 13.96 -9.20
N ILE A 135 7.56 13.95 -8.48
CA ILE A 135 8.75 14.74 -8.82
C ILE A 135 9.54 14.15 -10.01
N SER A 136 9.39 12.86 -10.28
CA SER A 136 10.08 12.14 -11.36
C SER A 136 9.40 10.80 -11.68
N LEU A 137 9.79 10.18 -12.79
CA LEU A 137 9.38 8.82 -13.15
C LEU A 137 9.86 7.78 -12.12
N GLU A 138 11.08 7.93 -11.62
CA GLU A 138 11.63 7.11 -10.54
C GLU A 138 10.81 7.25 -9.25
N ALA A 139 10.29 8.43 -8.93
CA ALA A 139 9.40 8.62 -7.77
C ALA A 139 8.04 7.93 -7.96
N GLN A 140 7.51 7.86 -9.19
CA GLN A 140 6.33 7.03 -9.50
C GLN A 140 6.63 5.54 -9.32
N ARG A 141 7.81 5.07 -9.74
CA ARG A 141 8.23 3.66 -9.61
C ARG A 141 8.48 3.27 -8.15
N GLU A 142 9.09 4.15 -7.36
CA GLU A 142 9.25 3.96 -5.92
C GLU A 142 7.88 3.91 -5.22
N ALA A 143 6.95 4.81 -5.58
CA ALA A 143 5.59 4.79 -5.06
C ALA A 143 4.84 3.47 -5.31
N VAL A 144 5.07 2.81 -6.46
CA VAL A 144 4.54 1.47 -6.75
C VAL A 144 5.05 0.43 -5.74
N CYS A 145 6.35 0.42 -5.43
CA CYS A 145 6.93 -0.52 -4.46
C CYS A 145 6.48 -0.22 -3.02
N LEU A 146 6.41 1.06 -2.63
CA LEU A 146 5.93 1.45 -1.29
C LEU A 146 4.45 1.10 -1.09
N LEU A 147 3.62 1.27 -2.13
CA LEU A 147 2.21 0.89 -2.11
C LEU A 147 2.03 -0.63 -2.05
N ASP A 148 2.87 -1.39 -2.76
CA ASP A 148 2.86 -2.85 -2.65
C ASP A 148 3.16 -3.32 -1.22
N TRP A 149 4.24 -2.81 -0.62
CA TRP A 149 4.60 -3.17 0.75
C TRP A 149 3.58 -2.66 1.79
N LEU A 150 2.91 -1.53 1.55
CA LEU A 150 1.78 -1.07 2.38
C LEU A 150 0.67 -2.14 2.45
N ILE A 151 0.38 -2.78 1.31
CA ILE A 151 -0.73 -3.74 1.14
C ILE A 151 -0.33 -5.15 1.60
N TRP A 152 0.87 -5.63 1.25
CA TRP A 152 1.29 -7.02 1.47
C TRP A 152 2.26 -7.20 2.65
N ALA A 153 3.18 -6.24 2.86
CA ALA A 153 4.33 -6.37 3.77
C ALA A 153 5.16 -7.65 3.59
N GLU A 154 5.40 -7.99 2.33
CA GLU A 154 6.31 -9.04 1.90
C GLU A 154 7.45 -8.40 1.08
N ASP A 155 8.64 -8.98 1.13
CA ASP A 155 9.79 -8.50 0.33
C ASP A 155 9.72 -8.94 -1.14
N GLU A 156 8.96 -9.99 -1.45
CA GLU A 156 8.73 -10.40 -2.84
C GLU A 156 7.61 -9.56 -3.46
N ILE A 157 7.94 -8.87 -4.55
CA ILE A 157 7.01 -8.06 -5.35
C ILE A 157 6.73 -8.78 -6.69
N PRO A 158 5.86 -9.80 -6.71
CA PRO A 158 5.48 -10.47 -7.95
C PRO A 158 4.60 -9.55 -8.82
N GLY A 159 4.85 -9.55 -10.13
CA GLY A 159 4.25 -8.59 -11.06
C GLY A 159 2.73 -8.55 -11.12
N TRP A 160 2.03 -9.62 -10.70
CA TRP A 160 0.56 -9.66 -10.64
C TRP A 160 -0.04 -8.73 -9.59
N ARG A 161 0.70 -8.37 -8.53
CA ARG A 161 0.27 -7.38 -7.53
C ARG A 161 0.33 -5.94 -8.06
N LEU A 162 1.18 -5.70 -9.06
CA LEU A 162 1.55 -4.34 -9.47
C LEU A 162 0.61 -3.71 -10.50
N THR A 163 -0.29 -4.46 -11.12
CA THR A 163 -1.21 -3.95 -12.17
C THR A 163 -1.95 -2.69 -11.70
N LEU A 164 -2.58 -2.73 -10.52
CA LEU A 164 -3.26 -1.58 -9.96
C LEU A 164 -2.29 -0.51 -9.45
N ASN A 165 -1.22 -0.90 -8.76
CA ASN A 165 -0.26 0.04 -8.19
C ASN A 165 0.34 0.97 -9.25
N LYS A 166 0.70 0.42 -10.43
CA LYS A 166 1.18 1.18 -11.59
C LYS A 166 0.15 2.22 -12.03
N VAL A 167 -1.11 1.82 -12.19
CA VAL A 167 -2.21 2.73 -12.59
C VAL A 167 -2.42 3.84 -11.57
N LEU A 168 -2.43 3.51 -10.27
CA LEU A 168 -2.57 4.49 -9.18
C LEU A 168 -1.41 5.49 -9.16
N CYS A 169 -0.19 5.07 -9.50
CA CYS A 169 0.99 5.92 -9.59
C CYS A 169 1.14 6.64 -10.94
N GLY A 170 0.24 6.41 -11.92
CA GLY A 170 0.30 7.03 -13.24
C GLY A 170 1.34 6.43 -14.19
N LEU A 171 1.71 5.17 -13.99
CA LEU A 171 2.56 4.38 -14.88
C LEU A 171 1.74 3.49 -15.81
N ALA A 172 2.30 3.17 -16.98
CA ALA A 172 1.73 2.19 -17.88
C ALA A 172 1.80 0.78 -17.26
N ILE A 173 0.76 -0.04 -17.46
CA ILE A 173 0.66 -1.39 -16.89
C ILE A 173 1.83 -2.28 -17.35
N ASN A 174 2.30 -2.05 -18.57
CA ASN A 174 3.43 -2.75 -19.20
C ASN A 174 4.82 -2.19 -18.85
N ASP A 175 4.95 -1.22 -17.93
CA ASP A 175 6.26 -0.77 -17.45
C ASP A 175 7.02 -1.98 -16.88
N ASN A 176 8.24 -2.18 -17.38
CA ASN A 176 9.10 -3.34 -17.13
C ASN A 176 10.35 -2.97 -16.30
N ALA A 177 10.28 -1.89 -15.51
CA ALA A 177 11.30 -1.54 -14.53
C ALA A 177 11.55 -2.67 -13.51
N LEU A 178 12.66 -2.54 -12.78
CA LEU A 178 12.92 -3.35 -11.59
C LEU A 178 12.08 -2.83 -10.44
N TRP A 179 11.48 -3.75 -9.67
CA TRP A 179 10.63 -3.46 -8.52
C TRP A 179 11.33 -3.92 -7.25
N PRO A 180 12.28 -3.14 -6.69
CA PRO A 180 12.97 -3.51 -5.46
C PRO A 180 12.03 -3.44 -4.25
N THR A 181 12.22 -4.32 -3.27
CA THR A 181 11.59 -4.17 -1.94
C THR A 181 12.00 -2.82 -1.32
N PRO A 182 11.09 -2.10 -0.65
CA PRO A 182 11.44 -0.93 0.14
C PRO A 182 12.50 -1.28 1.20
N LYS A 183 13.40 -0.33 1.47
CA LYS A 183 14.46 -0.53 2.47
C LYS A 183 13.87 -0.68 3.89
N PRO A 184 14.55 -1.34 4.85
CA PRO A 184 14.02 -1.57 6.20
C PRO A 184 13.53 -0.29 6.92
N GLU A 185 14.20 0.85 6.72
CA GLU A 185 13.75 2.14 7.26
C GLU A 185 12.44 2.63 6.63
N GLN A 186 12.21 2.35 5.35
CA GLN A 186 10.97 2.66 4.66
C GLN A 186 9.85 1.71 5.12
N GLN A 187 10.14 0.41 5.24
CA GLN A 187 9.21 -0.59 5.77
C GLN A 187 8.66 -0.20 7.15
N ILE A 188 9.54 0.22 8.07
CA ILE A 188 9.13 0.72 9.41
C ILE A 188 8.21 1.94 9.28
N LEU A 189 8.55 2.91 8.41
CA LEU A 189 7.72 4.11 8.20
C LEU A 189 6.34 3.78 7.59
N ILE A 190 6.28 2.86 6.63
CA ILE A 190 5.00 2.40 6.04
C ILE A 190 4.13 1.72 7.11
N HIS A 191 4.71 0.87 7.95
CA HIS A 191 3.99 0.19 9.03
C HIS A 191 3.40 1.21 10.02
N GLN A 192 4.24 2.13 10.52
CA GLN A 192 3.80 3.19 11.44
C GLN A 192 2.78 4.14 10.80
N TRP A 193 2.85 4.38 9.50
CA TRP A 193 1.86 5.16 8.78
C TRP A 193 0.51 4.44 8.79
N LEU A 194 0.49 3.14 8.51
CA LEU A 194 -0.75 2.35 8.53
C LEU A 194 -1.34 2.22 9.94
N GLU A 195 -0.52 2.01 10.98
CA GLU A 195 -0.97 2.04 12.38
C GLU A 195 -1.66 3.38 12.73
N LYS A 196 -1.03 4.51 12.38
CA LYS A 196 -1.57 5.86 12.61
C LYS A 196 -2.85 6.13 11.81
N THR A 197 -2.96 5.57 10.60
CA THR A 197 -4.18 5.62 9.79
C THR A 197 -5.29 4.80 10.46
N ILE A 198 -5.02 3.56 10.87
CA ILE A 198 -6.01 2.65 11.46
C ILE A 198 -6.73 3.24 12.69
N VAL A 199 -5.99 3.90 13.59
CA VAL A 199 -6.58 4.47 14.82
C VAL A 199 -7.53 5.66 14.56
N GLN A 200 -7.55 6.22 13.35
CA GLN A 200 -8.44 7.31 12.95
C GLN A 200 -9.85 6.81 12.55
N PHE A 201 -9.99 5.54 12.14
CA PHE A 201 -11.27 4.98 11.66
C PHE A 201 -11.93 4.13 12.75
N PRO A 202 -13.13 4.48 13.24
CA PRO A 202 -13.83 3.72 14.27
C PRO A 202 -13.99 2.22 13.93
N ALA A 203 -14.22 1.93 12.65
CA ALA A 203 -14.36 0.58 12.09
C ALA A 203 -13.11 -0.30 12.24
N TRP A 204 -11.92 0.29 12.09
CA TRP A 204 -10.65 -0.44 12.14
C TRP A 204 -9.93 -0.33 13.49
N LYS A 205 -10.37 0.55 14.39
CA LYS A 205 -9.71 0.84 15.68
C LYS A 205 -9.46 -0.38 16.59
N LYS A 206 -10.15 -1.51 16.37
CA LYS A 206 -9.98 -2.78 17.10
C LYS A 206 -9.23 -3.87 16.32
N MET A 207 -8.81 -3.59 15.09
CA MET A 207 -8.15 -4.52 14.19
C MET A 207 -6.63 -4.37 14.25
N GLY A 208 -5.90 -5.46 14.02
CA GLY A 208 -4.47 -5.41 13.76
C GLY A 208 -4.17 -4.88 12.36
N VAL A 209 -2.94 -4.39 12.16
CA VAL A 209 -2.43 -3.93 10.85
C VAL A 209 -2.62 -5.00 9.76
N ASN A 210 -2.37 -6.27 10.11
CA ASN A 210 -2.53 -7.37 9.18
C ASN A 210 -4.00 -7.69 8.90
N ASP A 211 -4.91 -7.56 9.86
CA ASP A 211 -6.35 -7.74 9.59
C ASP A 211 -6.84 -6.70 8.58
N VAL A 212 -6.42 -5.44 8.74
CA VAL A 212 -6.78 -4.36 7.80
C VAL A 212 -6.23 -4.62 6.39
N ARG A 213 -5.01 -5.15 6.29
CA ARG A 213 -4.43 -5.58 5.01
C ARG A 213 -5.25 -6.67 4.34
N HIS A 214 -5.45 -7.81 5.01
CA HIS A 214 -6.10 -8.98 4.40
C HIS A 214 -7.60 -8.74 4.13
N LEU A 215 -8.31 -8.06 5.03
CA LEU A 215 -9.74 -7.81 4.89
C LEU A 215 -10.04 -6.66 3.93
N PHE A 216 -9.29 -5.55 3.97
CA PHE A 216 -9.65 -4.35 3.19
C PHE A 216 -8.70 -4.08 2.03
N LEU A 217 -7.38 -4.15 2.21
CA LEU A 217 -6.44 -3.70 1.17
C LEU A 217 -6.20 -4.77 0.08
N GLN A 218 -6.14 -6.04 0.45
CA GLN A 218 -5.86 -7.20 -0.43
C GLN A 218 -7.13 -7.78 -1.07
N ARG A 219 -8.16 -6.95 -1.29
CA ARG A 219 -9.40 -7.41 -1.91
C ARG A 219 -9.25 -7.54 -3.42
N SER A 220 -9.74 -8.66 -3.95
CA SER A 220 -9.82 -8.86 -5.39
C SER A 220 -10.78 -7.87 -6.06
N GLY A 221 -10.50 -7.60 -7.33
CA GLY A 221 -11.35 -6.81 -8.20
C GLY A 221 -10.94 -6.94 -9.65
N GLU A 222 -11.65 -6.21 -10.50
CA GLU A 222 -11.44 -6.16 -11.94
C GLU A 222 -11.23 -4.72 -12.35
N LEU A 223 -10.12 -4.47 -13.05
CA LEU A 223 -9.77 -3.18 -13.64
C LEU A 223 -10.20 -3.19 -15.11
N SER A 224 -11.01 -2.23 -15.53
CA SER A 224 -11.47 -2.08 -16.92
C SER A 224 -11.33 -0.63 -17.37
N GLY A 225 -11.09 -0.41 -18.67
CA GLY A 225 -11.05 0.94 -19.23
C GLY A 225 -10.04 1.18 -20.35
N SER A 226 -9.82 2.46 -20.64
CA SER A 226 -8.82 3.01 -21.55
C SER A 226 -8.02 4.13 -20.85
N GLU A 227 -7.20 4.89 -21.58
CA GLU A 227 -6.60 6.13 -21.02
C GLU A 227 -7.64 7.24 -20.69
N GLU A 228 -8.89 7.09 -21.15
CA GLU A 228 -9.93 8.14 -21.09
C GLU A 228 -10.98 7.86 -20.02
N VAL A 229 -11.23 6.57 -19.72
CA VAL A 229 -12.18 6.11 -18.71
C VAL A 229 -11.52 4.96 -17.97
N MET A 230 -11.39 5.07 -16.64
CA MET A 230 -10.82 4.04 -15.78
C MET A 230 -11.85 3.62 -14.74
N GLU A 231 -12.18 2.33 -14.73
CA GLU A 231 -13.17 1.72 -13.85
C GLU A 231 -12.55 0.57 -13.08
N ILE A 232 -12.96 0.42 -11.82
CA ILE A 232 -12.58 -0.72 -11.00
C ILE A 232 -13.79 -1.28 -10.27
N HIS A 233 -14.03 -2.57 -10.46
CA HIS A 233 -15.06 -3.33 -9.76
C HIS A 233 -14.40 -4.06 -8.59
N ILE A 234 -14.77 -3.70 -7.37
CA ILE A 234 -14.25 -4.27 -6.14
C ILE A 234 -15.20 -5.38 -5.69
N LYS A 235 -14.68 -6.59 -5.48
CA LYS A 235 -15.48 -7.75 -5.08
C LYS A 235 -16.11 -7.51 -3.70
N SER A 236 -17.42 -7.73 -3.61
CA SER A 236 -18.20 -7.70 -2.36
C SER A 236 -17.67 -8.67 -1.31
N GLU A 237 -17.69 -8.26 -0.04
CA GLU A 237 -17.33 -9.11 1.10
C GLU A 237 -18.20 -8.82 2.34
N ILE A 238 -18.29 -9.76 3.27
CA ILE A 238 -19.22 -9.66 4.42
C ILE A 238 -18.86 -8.50 5.37
N TYR A 239 -17.58 -8.12 5.41
CA TYR A 239 -17.06 -7.04 6.26
C TYR A 239 -17.32 -5.62 5.69
N ASP A 240 -18.02 -5.49 4.56
CA ASP A 240 -18.34 -4.21 3.92
C ASP A 240 -19.26 -3.34 4.77
N ALA A 241 -20.06 -3.97 5.63
CA ALA A 241 -20.84 -3.30 6.66
C ALA A 241 -19.99 -2.42 7.59
N LEU A 242 -18.69 -2.71 7.74
CA LEU A 242 -17.77 -1.92 8.56
C LEU A 242 -17.32 -0.62 7.86
N ILE A 243 -17.49 -0.50 6.54
CA ILE A 243 -17.12 0.67 5.75
C ILE A 243 -18.34 1.42 5.20
N ALA A 244 -19.54 1.12 5.70
CA ALA A 244 -20.76 1.85 5.36
C ALA A 244 -20.72 3.32 5.78
N GLU A 245 -20.07 3.64 6.91
CA GLU A 245 -19.86 5.00 7.42
C GLU A 245 -18.42 5.48 7.13
N TRP A 246 -17.93 5.30 5.90
CA TRP A 246 -16.59 5.74 5.53
C TRP A 246 -16.52 7.28 5.34
N PRO A 247 -15.44 7.98 5.75
CA PRO A 247 -15.44 9.45 5.79
C PRO A 247 -15.38 10.17 4.43
N TRP A 248 -15.35 9.45 3.32
CA TRP A 248 -15.29 10.00 1.97
C TRP A 248 -15.95 9.07 0.94
N PRO A 249 -16.30 9.59 -0.27
CA PRO A 249 -16.91 8.78 -1.30
C PRO A 249 -16.02 7.61 -1.73
N ILE A 250 -16.60 6.41 -1.72
CA ILE A 250 -15.95 5.17 -2.17
C ILE A 250 -16.31 4.79 -3.61
N ASN A 251 -16.99 5.69 -4.35
CA ASN A 251 -17.40 5.49 -5.75
C ASN A 251 -16.49 6.18 -6.79
N MET A 252 -15.60 7.08 -6.37
CA MET A 252 -14.66 7.76 -7.27
C MET A 252 -13.39 8.18 -6.53
N ALA A 253 -12.23 7.87 -7.09
CA ALA A 253 -10.92 8.28 -6.60
C ALA A 253 -10.29 9.28 -7.57
N SER A 254 -9.76 10.40 -7.06
CA SER A 254 -9.12 11.44 -7.88
C SER A 254 -7.74 11.79 -7.36
N PHE A 255 -6.77 11.84 -8.27
CA PHE A 255 -5.36 12.09 -7.97
C PHE A 255 -4.83 13.17 -8.92
N SER A 256 -4.15 14.19 -8.39
CA SER A 256 -3.69 15.35 -9.17
C SER A 256 -2.59 15.04 -10.21
N TRP A 257 -2.07 13.81 -10.22
CA TRP A 257 -1.11 13.30 -11.21
C TRP A 257 -1.73 12.39 -12.27
N LEU A 258 -3.00 11.97 -12.14
CA LEU A 258 -3.71 11.21 -13.18
C LEU A 258 -4.49 12.17 -14.11
N LYS A 259 -4.64 11.78 -15.38
CA LYS A 259 -5.43 12.53 -16.37
C LYS A 259 -6.93 12.52 -16.04
N GLN A 260 -7.41 11.43 -15.46
CA GLN A 260 -8.82 11.13 -15.20
C GLN A 260 -8.98 10.50 -13.81
N PRO A 261 -10.15 10.67 -13.16
CA PRO A 261 -10.47 9.92 -11.95
C PRO A 261 -10.67 8.43 -12.25
N ILE A 262 -10.59 7.61 -11.21
CA ILE A 262 -10.93 6.19 -11.25
C ILE A 262 -12.34 6.04 -10.66
N THR A 263 -13.29 5.58 -11.47
CA THR A 263 -14.63 5.21 -10.99
C THR A 263 -14.54 3.87 -10.28
N MET A 264 -15.19 3.76 -9.13
CA MET A 264 -15.16 2.57 -8.28
C MET A 264 -16.59 2.04 -8.08
N THR A 265 -16.78 0.75 -8.30
CA THR A 265 -18.03 0.05 -7.99
C THR A 265 -17.75 -1.01 -6.94
N TRP A 266 -18.35 -0.86 -5.76
CA TRP A 266 -18.43 -1.92 -4.76
C TRP A 266 -19.75 -2.65 -5.03
N LEU A 267 -19.65 -3.93 -5.41
CA LEU A 267 -20.82 -4.82 -5.55
C LEU A 267 -21.15 -5.53 -4.24
#